data_AF-A0A8T2ICA0-F1
#
_entry.id   AF-A0A8T2ICA0-F1
#
_cell.length_a   1.000
_cell.length_b   1.000
_cell.length_c   1.000
_cell.angle_alpha   90.00
_cell.angle_beta   90.00
_cell.angle_gamma   90.00
#
_symmetry.space_group_name_H-M   'P 1'
#
loop_
_entity.id
_entity.type
_entity.pdbx_description
1 polymer ?
#
loop_
_entity_poly.entity_id
_entity_poly.type
_entity_poly.pdbx_seq_one_letter_code
_entity_poly.pdbx_strand_id
1 'polypeptide(L)'
;YFKFQEEGKDGEKRAVIHYRDDETMDVEAKKDRVTVGFSTVFKMTMTWYREGFMQEFKEGRRASHTAPQVLFNHREPPLELKDTDAAVGDNIGYITFVLFPRHTNANAKDNTHQSHPHIPRLPALSHQVLQ
;
A
#
# COMPACT_ATOMS: atom_id res chain seq x y z
N TYR A 1 -3.56 14.23 -0.82
CA TYR A 1 -4.16 12.97 -1.31
C TYR A 1 -5.46 12.60 -0.61
N PHE A 2 -5.51 12.33 0.71
CA PHE A 2 -6.80 12.00 1.36
C PHE A 2 -7.84 13.12 1.22
N LYS A 3 -7.42 14.37 1.44
CA LYS A 3 -8.25 15.55 1.19
C LYS A 3 -8.66 15.71 -0.29
N PHE A 4 -7.82 15.30 -1.25
CA PHE A 4 -8.19 15.34 -2.66
C PHE A 4 -9.30 14.34 -2.98
N GLN A 5 -9.20 13.13 -2.43
CA GLN A 5 -10.26 12.13 -2.53
C GLN A 5 -11.55 12.61 -1.85
N GLU A 6 -11.46 13.24 -0.68
CA GLU A 6 -12.61 13.81 0.05
C GLU A 6 -13.29 14.96 -0.71
N GLU A 7 -12.50 15.84 -1.33
CA GLU A 7 -12.99 16.94 -2.18
C GLU A 7 -13.44 16.47 -3.57
N GLY A 8 -13.29 15.16 -3.88
CA GLY A 8 -13.63 14.60 -5.19
C GLY A 8 -12.74 15.10 -6.33
N LYS A 9 -11.55 15.62 -6.02
CA LYS A 9 -10.55 16.05 -7.00
C LYS A 9 -9.88 14.82 -7.60
N ASP A 10 -9.98 14.71 -8.92
CA ASP A 10 -9.38 13.65 -9.73
C ASP A 10 -8.42 14.28 -10.75
N GLY A 11 -7.41 13.51 -11.19
CA GLY A 11 -6.39 13.97 -12.13
C GLY A 11 -5.28 14.82 -11.51
N GLU A 12 -5.24 14.96 -10.18
CA GLU A 12 -4.11 15.57 -9.47
C GLU A 12 -2.84 14.74 -9.70
N LYS A 13 -1.70 15.42 -9.82
CA LYS A 13 -0.42 14.74 -10.02
C LYS A 13 -0.15 13.80 -8.83
N ARG A 14 0.09 12.53 -9.13
CA ARG A 14 0.57 11.54 -8.16
C ARG A 14 1.84 12.02 -7.45
N ALA A 15 1.98 11.66 -6.19
CA ALA A 15 3.25 11.83 -5.49
C ALA A 15 4.11 10.60 -5.73
N VAL A 16 5.40 10.84 -5.94
CA VAL A 16 6.43 9.82 -5.99
C VAL A 16 7.49 10.23 -4.97
N ILE A 17 7.77 9.34 -4.02
CA ILE A 17 8.62 9.60 -2.86
C ILE A 17 9.65 8.49 -2.77
N HIS A 18 10.91 8.81 -3.09
CA HIS A 18 12.05 7.92 -2.88
C HIS A 18 12.49 8.03 -1.42
N TYR A 19 12.00 7.12 -0.58
CA TYR A 19 12.33 7.13 0.84
C TYR A 19 13.62 6.35 1.17
N ARG A 20 14.11 5.55 0.21
CA ARG A 20 15.43 4.89 0.19
C ARG A 20 15.98 4.92 -1.24
N ASP A 21 17.27 4.63 -1.40
CA ASP A 21 17.95 4.65 -2.70
C ASP A 21 17.34 3.68 -3.72
N ASP A 22 16.81 2.56 -3.24
CA ASP A 22 16.24 1.47 -4.05
C ASP A 22 14.74 1.24 -3.81
N GLU A 23 14.07 2.12 -3.03
CA GLU A 23 12.65 1.97 -2.71
C GLU A 23 11.86 3.27 -2.92
N THR A 24 10.67 3.13 -3.51
CA THR A 24 9.80 4.26 -3.86
C THR A 24 8.39 4.04 -3.39
N MET A 25 7.77 5.07 -2.81
CA MET A 25 6.35 5.11 -2.47
C MET A 25 5.63 6.05 -3.42
N ASP A 26 4.58 5.56 -4.06
CA ASP A 26 3.68 6.37 -4.89
C ASP A 26 2.32 6.54 -4.21
N VAL A 27 1.75 7.74 -4.34
CA VAL A 27 0.42 8.05 -3.81
C VAL A 27 -0.41 8.71 -4.90
N GLU A 28 -1.55 8.10 -5.21
CA GLU A 28 -2.52 8.61 -6.17
C GLU A 28 -3.89 8.71 -5.48
N ALA A 29 -4.59 9.83 -5.73
CA ALA A 29 -5.95 10.03 -5.25
C ALA A 29 -6.89 10.02 -6.44
N LYS A 30 -7.95 9.21 -6.33
CA LYS A 30 -9.13 9.21 -7.21
C LYS A 30 -10.34 9.58 -6.38
N LYS A 31 -11.46 9.84 -7.04
CA LYS A 31 -12.72 10.20 -6.37
C LYS A 31 -13.18 9.15 -5.35
N ASP A 32 -13.03 7.86 -5.68
CA ASP A 32 -13.56 6.75 -4.89
C ASP A 32 -12.52 6.06 -3.99
N ARG A 33 -11.23 6.39 -4.15
CA ARG A 33 -10.13 5.71 -3.45
C ARG A 33 -8.85 6.52 -3.44
N VAL A 34 -7.97 6.18 -2.51
CA VAL A 34 -6.56 6.55 -2.54
C VAL A 34 -5.75 5.27 -2.66
N THR A 35 -4.83 5.24 -3.61
CA THR A 35 -3.87 4.16 -3.78
C THR A 35 -2.53 4.59 -3.22
N VAL A 36 -1.92 3.71 -2.43
CA VAL A 36 -0.56 3.88 -1.93
C VAL A 36 0.24 2.67 -2.39
N GLY A 37 1.10 2.87 -3.38
CA GLY A 37 2.02 1.85 -3.84
C GLY A 37 3.38 1.98 -3.16
N PHE A 38 3.99 0.83 -2.89
CA PHE A 38 5.35 0.69 -2.43
C PHE A 38 6.07 -0.21 -3.42
N SER A 39 7.14 0.29 -3.99
CA SER A 39 8.17 -0.51 -4.66
C SER A 39 9.28 -0.72 -3.64
N THR A 40 9.44 -1.96 -3.19
CA THR A 40 10.45 -2.32 -2.20
C THR A 40 11.35 -3.41 -2.76
N VAL A 41 12.66 -3.29 -2.49
CA VAL A 41 13.60 -4.35 -2.82
C VAL A 41 13.48 -5.45 -1.77
N PHE A 42 12.91 -6.57 -2.16
CA PHE A 42 12.99 -7.76 -1.33
C PHE A 42 14.37 -8.38 -1.48
N LYS A 43 15.29 -7.95 -0.60
CA LYS A 43 16.64 -8.53 -0.51
C LYS A 43 16.61 -10.01 -0.09
N MET A 44 15.47 -10.50 0.41
CA MET A 44 15.27 -11.89 0.80
C MET A 44 14.61 -12.71 -0.32
N THR A 45 15.30 -13.76 -0.77
CA THR A 45 14.84 -14.72 -1.80
C THR A 45 13.84 -15.76 -1.28
N MET A 46 13.49 -15.71 0.00
CA MET A 46 12.66 -16.71 0.65
C MET A 46 11.17 -16.53 0.33
N THR A 47 10.66 -17.38 -0.57
CA THR A 47 9.25 -17.45 -0.99
C THR A 47 8.27 -17.53 0.18
N TRP A 48 8.59 -18.26 1.26
CA TRP A 48 7.69 -18.47 2.40
C TRP A 48 7.40 -17.19 3.21
N TYR A 49 8.37 -16.28 3.32
CA TYR A 49 8.16 -15.00 4.03
C TYR A 49 7.19 -14.11 3.24
N ARG A 50 7.33 -14.09 1.91
CA ARG A 50 6.46 -13.35 1.00
C ARG A 50 5.04 -13.90 1.02
N GLU A 51 4.90 -15.22 0.99
CA GLU A 51 3.59 -15.89 1.11
C GLU A 51 2.94 -15.63 2.47
N GLY A 52 3.70 -15.72 3.56
CA GLY A 52 3.22 -15.40 4.90
C GLY A 52 2.74 -13.96 5.03
N PHE A 53 3.50 -12.99 4.51
CA PHE A 53 3.11 -11.58 4.50
C PHE A 53 1.79 -11.36 3.75
N MET A 54 1.62 -11.96 2.56
CA MET A 54 0.37 -11.87 1.81
C MET A 54 -0.79 -12.60 2.47
N GLN A 55 -0.49 -13.69 3.19
CA GLN A 55 -1.47 -14.45 3.95
C GLN A 55 -2.05 -13.60 5.08
N GLU A 56 -1.24 -12.86 5.84
CA GLU A 56 -1.68 -11.94 6.89
C GLU A 56 -2.72 -10.93 6.37
N PHE A 57 -2.52 -10.37 5.17
CA PHE A 57 -3.52 -9.46 4.57
C PHE A 57 -4.80 -10.13 4.13
N LYS A 58 -4.70 -11.33 3.56
CA LYS A 58 -5.88 -12.13 3.22
C LYS A 58 -6.69 -12.45 4.47
N GLU A 59 -6.01 -12.77 5.57
CA GLU A 59 -6.61 -13.02 6.87
C GLU A 59 -7.20 -11.75 7.48
N GLY A 60 -6.53 -10.61 7.37
CA GLY A 60 -7.06 -9.30 7.76
C GLY A 60 -8.37 -8.94 7.06
N ARG A 61 -8.50 -9.24 5.75
CA ARG A 61 -9.75 -9.07 4.99
C ARG A 61 -10.83 -10.09 5.36
N ARG A 62 -10.47 -11.31 5.75
CA ARG A 62 -11.42 -12.30 6.28
C ARG A 62 -11.93 -11.90 7.65
N ALA A 63 -11.06 -11.39 8.51
CA ALA A 63 -11.39 -10.92 9.86
C ALA A 63 -12.22 -9.63 9.82
N SER A 64 -11.98 -8.77 8.82
CA SER A 64 -12.76 -7.55 8.65
C SER A 64 -13.07 -7.25 7.18
N HIS A 65 -14.36 -7.27 6.86
CA HIS A 65 -14.87 -6.79 5.58
C HIS A 65 -14.55 -5.31 5.31
N THR A 66 -14.19 -4.55 6.35
CA THR A 66 -13.78 -3.14 6.26
C THR A 66 -12.27 -2.94 6.20
N ALA A 67 -11.46 -4.00 6.10
CA ALA A 67 -10.02 -3.84 5.93
C ALA A 67 -9.67 -3.34 4.51
N PRO A 68 -8.57 -2.60 4.32
CA PRO A 68 -8.06 -2.22 3.00
C PRO A 68 -7.80 -3.43 2.09
N GLN A 69 -7.99 -3.24 0.78
CA GLN A 69 -7.53 -4.22 -0.20
C GLN A 69 -6.02 -4.01 -0.43
N VAL A 70 -5.29 -5.11 -0.51
CA VAL A 70 -3.85 -5.12 -0.78
C VAL A 70 -3.58 -5.95 -2.02
N LEU A 71 -2.82 -5.38 -2.95
CA LEU A 71 -2.35 -6.02 -4.18
C LEU A 71 -0.85 -6.24 -4.06
N PHE A 72 -0.37 -7.33 -4.65
CA PHE A 72 1.05 -7.63 -4.70
C PHE A 72 1.45 -8.13 -6.09
N ASN A 73 2.49 -7.53 -6.66
CA ASN A 73 3.11 -7.96 -7.90
C ASN A 73 4.62 -8.11 -7.69
N HIS A 74 5.21 -9.17 -8.23
CA HIS A 74 6.60 -9.54 -8.00
C HIS A 74 7.45 -9.60 -9.27
N ARG A 75 6.87 -9.24 -10.43
CA ARG A 75 7.57 -9.32 -11.72
C ARG A 75 7.44 -8.04 -12.52
N GLU A 76 6.23 -7.48 -12.56
CA GLU A 76 5.98 -6.30 -13.36
C GLU A 76 5.57 -5.13 -12.47
N PRO A 77 6.14 -3.93 -12.70
CA PRO A 77 5.58 -2.75 -12.10
C PRO A 77 4.10 -2.62 -12.50
N PRO A 78 3.20 -2.29 -11.56
CA PRO A 78 1.86 -1.84 -11.86
C PRO A 78 1.88 -0.82 -13.01
N LEU A 79 0.83 -0.80 -13.84
CA LEU A 79 0.73 0.16 -14.95
C LEU A 79 0.92 1.60 -14.46
N GLU A 80 0.48 1.86 -13.24
CA GLU A 80 0.68 3.11 -12.55
C GLU A 80 2.18 3.46 -12.44
N LEU A 81 3.06 2.51 -12.18
CA LEU A 81 4.49 2.76 -12.00
C LEU A 81 5.31 2.80 -13.30
N LYS A 82 4.73 2.44 -14.45
CA LYS A 82 5.46 2.35 -15.74
C LYS A 82 6.04 3.68 -16.23
N ASP A 83 5.39 4.80 -15.91
CA ASP A 83 5.80 6.15 -16.32
C ASP A 83 6.49 6.92 -15.19
N THR A 84 7.01 6.22 -14.19
CA THR A 84 7.69 6.81 -13.03
C THR A 84 9.16 6.40 -13.01
N ASP A 85 9.96 7.09 -12.19
CA ASP A 85 11.34 6.75 -11.84
C ASP A 85 11.41 5.73 -10.69
N ALA A 86 10.33 5.00 -10.42
CA ALA A 86 10.32 3.93 -9.43
C ALA A 86 11.31 2.82 -9.84
N ALA A 87 11.94 2.22 -8.83
CA ALA A 87 12.89 1.14 -9.05
C ALA A 87 12.20 -0.07 -9.71
N VAL A 88 12.85 -0.66 -10.72
CA VAL A 88 12.39 -1.87 -11.43
C VAL A 88 13.50 -2.91 -11.47
N GLY A 89 13.16 -4.18 -11.20
CA GLY A 89 14.10 -5.29 -11.23
C GLY A 89 13.52 -6.58 -10.66
N ASP A 90 14.19 -7.70 -10.91
CA ASP A 90 13.72 -9.04 -10.53
C ASP A 90 13.57 -9.26 -9.01
N ASN A 91 14.27 -8.44 -8.22
CA ASN A 91 14.23 -8.49 -6.75
C ASN A 91 13.25 -7.47 -6.14
N ILE A 92 12.49 -6.75 -6.96
CA ILE A 92 11.55 -5.73 -6.50
C ILE A 92 10.15 -6.32 -6.42
N GLY A 93 9.51 -6.12 -5.28
CA GLY A 93 8.10 -6.40 -5.10
C GLY A 93 7.33 -5.11 -4.96
N TYR A 94 6.18 -5.08 -5.63
CA TYR A 94 5.25 -3.97 -5.62
C TYR A 94 4.07 -4.33 -4.72
N ILE A 95 3.85 -3.55 -3.67
CA ILE A 95 2.71 -3.68 -2.77
C ILE A 95 1.83 -2.45 -2.95
N THR A 96 0.56 -2.63 -3.30
CA THR A 96 -0.38 -1.51 -3.45
C THR A 96 -1.54 -1.64 -2.46
N PHE A 97 -1.72 -0.63 -1.63
CA PHE A 97 -2.86 -0.49 -0.75
C PHE A 97 -3.96 0.32 -1.43
N VAL A 98 -5.18 -0.21 -1.42
CA VAL A 98 -6.37 0.49 -1.91
C VAL A 98 -7.21 0.94 -0.72
N LEU A 99 -7.23 2.25 -0.51
CA LEU A 99 -7.92 2.90 0.60
C LEU A 99 -9.21 3.56 0.12
N PHE A 100 -10.36 3.09 0.60
CA PHE A 100 -11.67 3.68 0.32
C PHE A 100 -11.99 4.83 1.30
N PRO A 101 -13.07 5.62 1.09
CA PRO A 101 -13.42 6.74 1.96
C PRO A 101 -13.53 6.37 3.45
N ARG A 102 -13.95 5.12 3.73
CA ARG A 102 -14.02 4.56 5.08
C ARG A 102 -12.65 4.42 5.78
N HIS A 103 -11.54 4.44 5.03
CA HIS A 103 -10.17 4.35 5.54
C HIS A 103 -9.46 5.71 5.58
N THR A 104 -9.92 6.68 4.78
CA THR A 104 -9.23 7.97 4.56
C THR A 104 -9.90 9.15 5.25
N ASN A 105 -11.16 9.01 5.70
CA ASN A 105 -11.89 10.09 6.36
C ASN A 105 -11.23 10.52 7.69
N ALA A 106 -11.47 11.76 8.11
CA ALA A 106 -10.85 12.31 9.32
C ALA A 106 -11.15 11.49 10.58
N ASN A 107 -12.34 10.88 10.67
CA ASN A 107 -12.76 10.03 11.79
C ASN A 107 -12.08 8.64 11.76
N ALA A 108 -11.57 8.19 10.62
CA ALA A 108 -10.84 6.93 10.48
C ALA A 108 -9.46 7.00 11.12
N LYS A 109 -8.91 8.21 11.32
CA LYS A 109 -7.72 8.43 12.13
C LYS A 109 -7.95 8.09 13.61
N ASP A 110 -9.20 8.18 14.08
CA ASP A 110 -9.60 8.00 15.48
C ASP A 110 -10.31 6.65 15.76
N ASN A 111 -10.72 5.92 14.70
CA ASN A 111 -11.25 4.54 14.79
C ASN A 111 -10.19 3.49 15.19
N THR A 112 -9.07 3.93 15.76
CA THR A 112 -7.96 3.15 16.34
C THR A 112 -8.37 2.13 17.42
N HIS A 113 -9.64 2.10 17.84
CA HIS A 113 -10.16 1.11 18.80
C HIS A 113 -10.65 -0.20 18.16
N GLN A 114 -10.67 -0.32 16.82
CA GLN A 114 -11.23 -1.48 16.12
C GLN A 114 -10.23 -2.23 15.22
N SER A 115 -8.92 -2.12 15.48
CA SER A 115 -7.94 -2.99 14.82
C SER A 115 -8.01 -4.38 15.46
N HIS A 116 -8.51 -5.37 14.71
CA HIS A 116 -8.32 -6.78 15.06
C HIS A 116 -6.82 -7.08 15.19
N PRO A 117 -6.40 -7.99 16.10
CA PRO A 117 -4.99 -8.25 16.39
C PRO A 117 -4.16 -8.68 15.17
N HIS A 118 -4.81 -9.11 14.09
CA HIS A 118 -4.18 -9.57 12.84
C HIS A 118 -4.16 -8.52 11.71
N ILE A 119 -4.64 -7.29 11.93
CA ILE A 119 -4.57 -6.23 10.90
C ILE A 119 -3.41 -5.30 11.26
N PRO A 120 -2.25 -5.40 10.59
CA PRO A 120 -1.12 -4.56 10.94
C PRO A 120 -1.39 -3.13 10.46
N ARG A 121 -1.01 -2.14 11.29
CA ARG A 121 -1.20 -0.71 10.98
C ARG A 121 -0.39 -0.34 9.74
N LEU A 122 -0.83 0.59 8.89
CA LEU A 122 -0.03 1.09 7.75
C LEU A 122 1.42 1.47 8.12
N PRO A 123 1.70 2.13 9.28
CA PRO A 123 3.07 2.36 9.75
C PRO A 123 3.80 1.09 10.26
N ALA A 124 3.06 0.11 10.78
CA ALA A 124 3.62 -1.18 11.20
C ALA A 124 3.94 -2.07 9.99
N LEU A 125 3.16 -1.94 8.91
CA LEU A 125 3.39 -2.59 7.63
C LEU A 125 4.59 -2.01 6.92
N SER A 126 4.75 -0.68 6.92
CA SER A 126 6.03 -0.11 6.48
C SER A 126 7.15 -0.68 7.34
N HIS A 127 7.05 -0.73 8.66
CA HIS A 127 8.13 -1.26 9.50
C HIS A 127 8.43 -2.77 9.32
N GLN A 128 7.42 -3.59 9.01
CA GLN A 128 7.58 -5.02 8.72
C GLN A 128 8.11 -5.29 7.31
N VAL A 129 7.75 -4.46 6.33
CA VAL A 129 8.26 -4.54 4.95
C VAL A 129 9.70 -3.99 4.88
N LEU A 130 10.05 -3.05 5.77
CA LEU A 130 11.31 -2.30 5.74
C LEU A 130 12.45 -2.89 6.59
N GLN A 131 12.24 -4.03 7.26
CA GLN A 131 13.23 -4.81 8.01
C GLN A 131 13.44 -6.19 7.38
#